data_AF-A0A9X8GTE8-F1
#
_entry.id   AF-A0A9X8GTE8-F1
#
_cell.length_a   1.000
_cell.length_b   1.000
_cell.length_c   1.000
_cell.angle_alpha   90.00
_cell.angle_beta   90.00
_cell.angle_gamma   90.00
#
_symmetry.space_group_name_H-M   'P 1'
#
loop_
_entity.id
_entity.type
_entity.pdbx_description
1 polymer ?
#
loop_
_entity_poly.entity_id
_entity_poly.type
_entity_poly.pdbx_seq_one_letter_code
_entity_poly.pdbx_strand_id
1 'polypeptide(L)'
;MADEIIAGQATPDSPRANRPDAADLLEKKSSQLQSLLTCCYGDCSEWFDAIGAVHRDHVMWIASDLAGEVAELAQQLLRRINAADASAPT
;
A
#
# COMPACT_ATOMS: atom_id res chain seq x y z
N MET A 1 -40.64 -6.41 -42.11
CA MET A 1 -39.59 -5.37 -42.16
C MET A 1 -38.80 -5.47 -40.86
N ALA A 2 -37.47 -5.56 -41.00
CA ALA A 2 -36.39 -5.54 -40.00
C ALA A 2 -36.40 -6.58 -38.87
N ASP A 3 -35.56 -7.59 -39.11
CA ASP A 3 -34.86 -8.46 -38.18
C ASP A 3 -33.80 -7.63 -37.42
N GLU A 4 -33.69 -7.74 -36.10
CA GLU A 4 -32.48 -7.27 -35.40
C GLU A 4 -32.08 -8.24 -34.28
N ILE A 5 -31.16 -9.11 -34.65
CA ILE A 5 -30.38 -10.00 -33.80
C ILE A 5 -29.45 -9.14 -32.93
N ILE A 6 -29.70 -9.08 -31.62
CA ILE A 6 -28.75 -8.52 -30.66
C ILE A 6 -27.71 -9.61 -30.36
N ALA A 7 -26.67 -9.66 -31.20
CA ALA A 7 -25.43 -10.35 -30.92
C ALA A 7 -24.47 -9.40 -30.20
N GLY A 8 -23.97 -9.84 -29.04
CA GLY A 8 -22.71 -9.36 -28.48
C GLY A 8 -22.82 -8.21 -27.50
N GLN A 9 -23.08 -8.52 -26.23
CA GLN A 9 -22.29 -7.89 -25.17
C GLN A 9 -21.56 -8.99 -24.44
N ALA A 10 -20.24 -8.97 -24.65
CA ALA A 10 -19.28 -9.78 -23.92
C ALA A 10 -19.60 -9.67 -22.42
N THR A 11 -19.69 -10.82 -21.78
CA THR A 11 -19.50 -10.98 -20.34
C THR A 11 -18.47 -9.97 -19.86
N PRO A 12 -18.77 -9.11 -18.86
CA PRO A 12 -17.70 -8.39 -18.20
C PRO A 12 -16.74 -9.47 -17.68
N ASP A 13 -15.54 -9.48 -18.26
CA ASP A 13 -14.41 -10.19 -17.69
C ASP A 13 -14.44 -9.90 -16.19
N SER A 14 -14.57 -10.97 -15.41
CA SER A 14 -14.59 -10.89 -13.96
C SER A 14 -13.51 -9.92 -13.53
N PRO A 15 -13.76 -8.98 -12.59
CA PRO A 15 -12.68 -8.18 -12.05
C PRO A 15 -11.68 -9.18 -11.53
N ARG A 16 -10.59 -9.42 -12.28
CA ARG A 16 -9.42 -10.12 -11.79
C ARG A 16 -9.00 -9.25 -10.64
N ALA A 17 -9.46 -9.65 -9.45
CA ALA A 17 -9.41 -8.85 -8.25
C ALA A 17 -8.02 -8.24 -8.21
N ASN A 18 -7.98 -6.91 -8.34
CA ASN A 18 -6.78 -6.10 -8.47
C ASN A 18 -6.06 -6.17 -7.13
N ARG A 19 -5.53 -7.35 -6.80
CA ARG A 19 -4.77 -7.58 -5.59
C ARG A 19 -3.50 -6.78 -5.81
N PRO A 20 -3.28 -5.72 -5.02
CA PRO A 20 -2.11 -4.88 -5.20
C PRO A 20 -0.87 -5.77 -5.16
N ASP A 21 0.06 -5.53 -6.07
CA ASP A 21 1.35 -6.20 -6.01
C ASP A 21 2.00 -5.87 -4.66
N ALA A 22 2.81 -6.78 -4.13
CA ALA A 22 3.46 -6.55 -2.85
C ALA A 22 4.35 -5.29 -2.88
N ALA A 23 4.90 -4.96 -4.06
CA ALA A 23 5.64 -3.73 -4.28
C ALA A 23 4.74 -2.48 -4.22
N ASP A 24 3.59 -2.48 -4.90
CA ASP A 24 2.61 -1.39 -4.84
C ASP A 24 2.11 -1.16 -3.41
N LEU A 25 1.85 -2.25 -2.67
CA LEU A 25 1.39 -2.15 -1.29
C LEU A 25 2.48 -1.58 -0.38
N LEU A 26 3.74 -2.00 -0.55
CA LEU A 26 4.88 -1.46 0.17
C LEU A 26 5.05 0.03 -0.12
N GLU A 27 5.01 0.44 -1.38
CA GLU A 27 5.14 1.85 -1.79
C GLU A 27 4.05 2.71 -1.14
N LYS A 28 2.80 2.25 -1.21
CA LYS A 28 1.66 2.94 -0.63
C LYS A 28 1.80 3.09 0.89
N LYS A 29 2.17 2.02 1.59
CA LYS A 29 2.34 2.04 3.06
C LYS A 29 3.53 2.91 3.47
N SER A 30 4.63 2.85 2.72
CA SER A 30 5.82 3.71 2.95
C SER A 30 5.48 5.19 2.76
N SER A 31 4.71 5.52 1.71
CA SER A 31 4.25 6.88 1.44
C SER A 31 3.30 7.41 2.52
N GLN A 32 2.41 6.54 3.05
CA GLN A 32 1.56 6.91 4.20
C GLN A 32 2.39 7.20 5.45
N LEU A 33 3.40 6.37 5.74
CA LEU A 33 4.27 6.57 6.89
C LEU A 33 5.07 7.87 6.76
N GLN A 34 5.63 8.11 5.58
CA GLN A 34 6.36 9.34 5.28
C GLN A 34 5.45 10.57 5.44
N SER A 35 4.25 10.54 4.85
CA SER A 35 3.31 11.66 4.95
C SER A 35 2.90 11.94 6.40
N LEU A 36 2.65 10.89 7.19
CA LEU A 36 2.35 11.01 8.61
C LEU A 36 3.50 11.66 9.38
N LEU A 37 4.73 11.19 9.18
CA LEU A 37 5.91 11.71 9.87
C LEU A 37 6.25 13.15 9.43
N THR A 38 6.07 13.49 8.16
CA THR A 38 6.18 14.87 7.67
C THR A 38 5.14 15.78 8.31
N CYS A 39 3.93 15.30 8.54
CA CYS A 39 2.92 16.06 9.28
C CYS A 39 3.34 16.27 10.75
N CYS A 40 3.91 15.24 11.39
CA CYS A 40 4.32 15.30 12.80
C CYS A 40 5.54 16.19 13.05
N TYR A 41 6.53 16.16 12.16
CA TYR A 41 7.85 16.75 12.39
C TYR A 41 8.33 17.71 11.29
N GLY A 42 7.57 17.87 10.20
CA GLY A 42 7.87 18.79 9.11
C GLY A 42 7.10 20.11 9.20
N ASP A 43 6.66 20.64 8.06
CA ASP A 43 6.01 21.95 7.93
C ASP A 43 4.68 22.07 8.71
N CYS A 44 4.12 20.96 9.19
CA CYS A 44 2.90 20.94 10.01
C CYS A 44 3.16 20.56 11.48
N SER A 45 4.41 20.62 11.95
CA SER A 45 4.78 20.26 13.33
C SER A 45 4.01 21.03 14.40
N GLU A 46 3.60 22.28 14.14
CA GLU A 46 2.76 23.08 15.06
C GLU A 46 1.41 22.41 15.36
N TRP A 47 0.83 21.70 14.39
CA TRP A 47 -0.41 20.95 14.61
C TRP A 47 -0.17 19.76 15.54
N PHE A 48 0.90 19.00 15.29
CA PHE A 48 1.26 17.87 16.14
C PHE A 48 1.60 18.33 17.56
N ASP A 49 2.17 19.53 17.70
CA ASP A 49 2.37 20.12 19.01
C ASP A 49 1.04 20.48 19.70
N ALA A 50 0.08 21.01 18.95
CA ALA A 50 -1.20 21.46 19.48
C ALA A 50 -2.17 20.34 19.93
N ILE A 51 -2.07 19.12 19.37
CA ILE A 51 -3.03 18.03 19.69
C ILE A 51 -2.87 17.42 21.10
N GLY A 52 -1.79 17.76 21.81
CA GLY A 52 -1.52 17.33 23.18
C GLY A 52 -0.98 15.90 23.32
N ALA A 53 -0.37 15.61 24.47
CA ALA A 53 0.47 14.43 24.68
C ALA A 53 -0.22 13.08 24.39
N VAL A 54 -1.49 12.92 24.80
CA VAL A 54 -2.24 11.67 24.59
C VAL A 54 -2.49 11.39 23.11
N HIS A 55 -2.88 12.41 22.34
CA HIS A 55 -3.09 12.25 20.90
C HIS A 55 -1.77 12.02 20.17
N ARG A 56 -0.69 12.67 20.60
CA ARG A 56 0.66 12.40 20.06
C ARG A 56 1.08 10.95 20.27
N ASP A 57 0.83 10.40 21.45
CA ASP A 57 1.13 9.00 21.75
C ASP A 57 0.35 8.05 20.83
N HIS A 58 -0.95 8.28 20.63
CA HIS A 58 -1.76 7.51 19.68
C HIS A 58 -1.25 7.62 18.23
N VAL A 59 -0.88 8.82 17.78
CA VAL A 59 -0.32 9.02 16.44
C VAL A 59 1.02 8.30 16.30
N MET A 60 1.87 8.33 17.34
CA MET A 60 3.14 7.62 17.32
C MET A 60 2.96 6.10 17.34
N TRP A 61 1.93 5.61 18.03
CA TRP A 61 1.54 4.21 17.99
C TRP A 61 1.12 3.79 16.56
N ILE A 62 0.30 4.59 15.88
CA ILE A 62 -0.07 4.35 14.48
C ILE A 62 1.15 4.35 13.56
N ALA A 63 2.08 5.30 13.76
CA ALA A 63 3.32 5.35 12.98
C ALA A 63 4.18 4.10 13.21
N SER A 64 4.24 3.60 14.45
CA SER A 64 4.97 2.38 14.79
C SER A 64 4.35 1.14 14.16
N ASP A 65 3.03 1.01 14.19
CA ASP A 65 2.31 -0.10 13.55
C ASP A 65 2.56 -0.10 12.03
N LEU A 66 2.42 1.06 11.41
CA LEU A 66 2.65 1.25 9.98
C LEU A 66 4.11 0.98 9.57
N ALA A 67 5.08 1.32 10.41
CA ALA A 67 6.49 0.98 10.20
C ALA A 67 6.72 -0.54 10.26
N GLY A 68 6.01 -1.25 11.14
CA GLY A 68 5.99 -2.71 11.19
C GLY A 68 5.49 -3.32 9.89
N GLU A 69 4.34 -2.85 9.39
CA GLU A 69 3.78 -3.31 8.12
C GLU A 69 4.73 -3.10 6.93
N VAL A 70 5.36 -1.92 6.85
CA VAL A 70 6.37 -1.61 5.82
C VAL A 70 7.56 -2.57 5.89
N ALA A 71 8.07 -2.84 7.09
CA ALA A 71 9.19 -3.76 7.27
C ALA A 71 8.83 -5.19 6.84
N GLU A 72 7.63 -5.68 7.21
CA GLU A 72 7.18 -7.01 6.82
C GLU A 72 7.01 -7.14 5.30
N LEU A 73 6.43 -6.13 4.64
CA LEU A 73 6.26 -6.12 3.19
C LEU A 73 7.61 -6.09 2.46
N ALA A 74 8.55 -5.28 2.94
CA ALA A 74 9.90 -5.23 2.41
C ALA A 74 10.62 -6.59 2.53
N GLN A 75 10.53 -7.24 3.70
CA GLN A 75 11.09 -8.57 3.89
C GLN A 75 10.45 -9.62 2.97
N GLN A 76 9.14 -9.56 2.76
CA GLN A 76 8.45 -10.46 1.84
C GLN A 76 8.94 -10.29 0.40
N LEU A 77 9.11 -9.06 -0.07
CA LEU A 77 9.65 -8.78 -1.40
C LEU A 77 11.09 -9.29 -1.55
N LEU A 78 11.95 -9.03 -0.57
CA LEU A 78 13.33 -9.54 -0.58
C LEU A 78 13.37 -11.07 -0.66
N ARG A 79 12.53 -11.77 0.11
CA ARG A 79 12.41 -13.23 0.04
C ARG A 79 11.98 -13.70 -1.36
N ARG A 80 11.04 -13.00 -2.00
CA ARG A 80 10.57 -13.34 -3.36
C ARG A 80 11.65 -13.13 -4.41
N ILE A 81 12.37 -12.00 -4.34
CA ILE A 81 13.48 -11.70 -5.25
C ILE A 81 14.55 -12.79 -5.13
N ASN A 82 14.97 -13.13 -3.90
CA ASN A 82 15.96 -14.18 -3.67
C ASN A 82 15.51 -15.56 -4.17
N ALA A 83 14.22 -15.89 -4.03
CA ALA A 83 13.66 -17.14 -4.54
C ALA A 83 13.61 -17.20 -6.07
N ALA A 84 13.34 -16.06 -6.73
CA ALA A 84 13.36 -15.95 -8.18
C ALA A 84 14.79 -16.11 -8.74
N ASP A 85 15.78 -15.50 -8.08
CA ASP A 85 17.19 -15.60 -8.45
C ASP A 85 17.70 -17.06 -8.34
N ALA A 86 17.31 -17.76 -7.27
CA ALA A 86 17.65 -19.16 -7.06
C ALA A 86 16.97 -20.14 -8.06
N SER A 87 15.94 -19.69 -8.78
CA SER A 87 15.17 -20.51 -9.73
C SER A 87 15.57 -20.30 -11.20
N ALA A 88 16.50 -19.36 -11.48
CA ALA A 88 16.99 -19.13 -12.83
C ALA A 88 18.03 -20.22 -13.22
N PRO A 89 17.81 -21.00 -14.31
CA PRO A 89 18.78 -22.01 -14.72
C PRO A 89 20.03 -21.33 -15.31
N THR A 90 21.20 -21.68 -14.78
CA THR A 90 22.53 -21.43 -15.36
C THR A 90 22.74 -22.12 -16.69
#